data_AF-A0A971ZC24-F1
#
_entry.id   AF-A0A971ZC24-F1
#
_cell.length_a   1.000
_cell.length_b   1.000
_cell.length_c   1.000
_cell.angle_alpha   90.00
_cell.angle_beta   90.00
_cell.angle_gamma   90.00
#
_symmetry.space_group_name_H-M   'P 1'
#
loop_
_entity.id
_entity.type
_entity.pdbx_description
1 polymer ?
#
loop_
_entity_poly.entity_id
_entity_poly.type
_entity_poly.pdbx_seq_one_letter_code
_entity_poly.pdbx_strand_id
1 'polypeptide(L)'
;MKKILFVLFPIMLAGCASSGIDIVDRNNFGAKCSANANTPPDWAACMQTAQATCKPQSVINAAQHSPTGTGNPDDAYFMTFQCQ
;
A
#
# COMPACT_ATOMS: atom_id res chain seq x y z
N MET A 1 29.38 36.52 0.52
CA MET A 1 29.52 35.74 1.77
C MET A 1 28.15 35.29 2.25
N LYS A 2 28.03 33.98 2.59
CA LYS A 2 27.00 33.32 3.42
C LYS A 2 25.54 33.33 2.93
N LYS A 3 24.75 32.26 2.98
CA LYS A 3 24.90 30.79 3.17
C LYS A 3 23.54 30.23 2.70
N ILE A 4 23.50 29.38 1.69
CA ILE A 4 22.27 28.72 1.23
C ILE A 4 21.95 27.60 2.23
N LEU A 5 20.86 27.74 2.98
CA LEU A 5 20.40 26.72 3.92
C LEU A 5 19.57 25.68 3.14
N PHE A 6 20.21 24.59 2.73
CA PHE A 6 19.53 23.38 2.29
C PHE A 6 18.87 22.71 3.51
N VAL A 7 17.57 22.92 3.68
CA VAL A 7 16.78 22.12 4.63
C VAL A 7 16.42 20.83 3.92
N LEU A 8 17.18 19.79 4.26
CA LEU A 8 16.92 18.39 3.95
C LEU A 8 15.50 18.04 4.41
N PHE A 9 14.60 17.84 3.45
CA PHE A 9 13.38 17.09 3.70
C PHE A 9 13.78 15.66 4.07
N PRO A 10 13.38 15.13 5.24
CA PRO A 10 13.44 13.70 5.45
C PRO A 10 12.43 13.08 4.48
N ILE A 11 12.96 12.50 3.40
CA ILE A 11 12.24 11.55 2.56
C ILE A 11 11.88 10.41 3.51
N MET A 12 10.66 10.42 4.03
CA MET A 12 10.10 9.27 4.73
C MET A 12 10.15 8.10 3.74
N LEU A 13 11.12 7.20 3.92
CA LEU A 13 11.12 5.87 3.32
C LEU A 13 9.96 5.08 3.93
N ALA A 14 8.73 5.41 3.53
CA ALA A 14 7.60 4.52 3.68
C ALA A 14 7.58 3.61 2.46
N GLY A 15 8.05 2.38 2.63
CA GLY A 15 7.87 1.33 1.64
C GLY A 15 9.13 0.52 1.39
N CYS A 16 9.20 -0.63 2.05
CA CYS A 16 9.58 -1.92 1.44
C CYS A 16 9.52 -2.98 2.54
N ALA A 17 8.30 -3.34 2.98
CA ALA A 17 8.10 -4.64 3.61
C ALA A 17 8.21 -5.67 2.48
N SER A 18 9.37 -6.34 2.44
CA SER A 18 9.71 -7.32 1.43
C SER A 18 8.93 -8.61 1.63
N SER A 19 8.00 -8.90 0.73
CA SER A 19 7.66 -10.25 0.30
C SER A 19 6.93 -10.16 -1.04
N GLY A 20 7.70 -10.23 -2.14
CA GLY A 20 7.20 -10.58 -3.47
C GLY A 20 6.35 -9.54 -4.20
N ILE A 21 6.74 -8.27 -4.21
CA ILE A 21 6.32 -7.36 -5.30
C ILE A 21 7.36 -7.54 -6.40
N ASP A 22 6.96 -8.15 -7.51
CA ASP A 22 7.83 -8.31 -8.68
C ASP A 22 8.19 -6.91 -9.20
N ILE A 23 9.42 -6.45 -8.94
CA ILE A 23 9.89 -5.08 -9.22
C ILE A 23 9.90 -4.79 -10.73
N VAL A 24 9.73 -5.83 -11.56
CA VAL A 24 9.62 -5.71 -13.02
C VAL A 24 8.22 -5.21 -13.45
N ASP A 25 7.21 -5.39 -12.61
CA ASP A 25 5.81 -5.16 -12.96
C ASP A 25 5.27 -3.92 -12.22
N ARG A 26 5.49 -2.76 -12.84
CA ARG A 26 5.20 -1.42 -12.30
C ARG A 26 3.73 -1.15 -11.98
N ASN A 27 2.85 -2.10 -12.25
CA ASN A 27 1.42 -1.97 -12.03
C ASN A 27 0.92 -2.80 -10.85
N ASN A 28 1.78 -3.39 -10.00
CA ASN A 28 1.36 -4.08 -8.77
C ASN A 28 1.31 -3.13 -7.57
N PHE A 29 0.16 -3.07 -6.91
CA PHE A 29 -0.11 -2.21 -5.76
C PHE A 29 -0.63 -3.01 -4.57
N GLY A 30 -0.47 -2.43 -3.38
CA GLY A 30 -1.03 -2.94 -2.13
C GLY A 30 -1.71 -1.81 -1.36
N ALA A 31 -2.90 -2.06 -0.81
CA ALA A 31 -3.64 -1.12 0.02
C ALA A 31 -4.06 -1.78 1.34
N LYS A 32 -3.85 -1.08 2.46
CA LYS A 32 -4.31 -1.52 3.78
C LYS A 32 -5.83 -1.31 3.88
N CYS A 33 -6.57 -2.36 4.23
CA CYS A 33 -8.04 -2.35 4.26
C CYS A 33 -8.64 -2.39 5.68
N SER A 34 -7.79 -2.39 6.71
CA SER A 34 -8.18 -2.35 8.12
C SER A 34 -7.13 -1.58 8.92
N ALA A 35 -7.48 -1.07 10.11
CA ALA A 35 -6.51 -0.38 10.95
C ALA A 35 -5.43 -1.33 11.51
N ASN A 36 -5.83 -2.55 11.88
CA ASN A 36 -5.00 -3.59 12.47
C ASN A 36 -5.68 -4.97 12.30
N ALA A 37 -4.98 -6.04 12.72
CA ALA A 37 -5.44 -7.42 12.62
C ALA A 37 -6.75 -7.74 13.36
N ASN A 38 -7.13 -6.91 14.35
CA ASN A 38 -8.33 -7.10 15.16
C ASN A 38 -9.52 -6.26 14.68
N THR A 39 -9.32 -5.41 13.67
CA THR A 39 -10.37 -4.55 13.12
C THR A 39 -10.90 -5.19 11.85
N PRO A 40 -12.21 -5.43 11.72
CA PRO A 40 -12.79 -5.93 10.49
C PRO A 40 -12.43 -5.04 9.29
N PRO A 41 -12.06 -5.62 8.14
CA PRO A 41 -11.74 -4.85 6.95
C PRO A 41 -12.98 -4.23 6.31
N ASP A 42 -12.82 -3.03 5.74
CA ASP A 42 -13.77 -2.45 4.80
C ASP A 42 -13.30 -2.69 3.37
N TRP A 43 -13.67 -3.85 2.83
CA TRP A 43 -13.29 -4.24 1.47
C TRP A 43 -13.88 -3.33 0.39
N ALA A 44 -15.05 -2.74 0.62
CA ALA A 44 -15.68 -1.86 -0.34
C ALA A 44 -14.91 -0.53 -0.45
N ALA A 45 -14.57 0.09 0.67
CA ALA A 45 -13.74 1.29 0.71
C ALA A 45 -12.32 1.02 0.16
N CYS A 46 -11.76 -0.16 0.45
CA CYS A 46 -10.46 -0.56 -0.09
C CYS A 46 -10.49 -0.74 -1.62
N MET A 47 -11.56 -1.32 -2.15
CA MET A 47 -11.77 -1.42 -3.60
C MET A 47 -11.96 -0.05 -4.26
N GLN A 48 -12.69 0.87 -3.63
CA GLN A 48 -12.79 2.25 -4.13
C GLN A 48 -11.43 2.96 -4.17
N THR A 49 -10.58 2.71 -3.18
CA THR A 49 -9.21 3.24 -3.14
C THR A 49 -8.35 2.65 -4.26
N ALA A 50 -8.45 1.34 -4.52
CA ALA A 50 -7.79 0.71 -5.65
C ALA A 50 -8.27 1.27 -6.99
N GLN A 51 -9.58 1.46 -7.16
CA GLN A 51 -10.16 2.08 -8.34
C GLN A 51 -9.66 3.51 -8.54
N ALA A 52 -9.58 4.30 -7.46
CA ALA A 52 -9.02 5.64 -7.52
C ALA A 52 -7.53 5.64 -7.89
N THR A 53 -6.77 4.65 -7.38
CA THR A 53 -5.33 4.48 -7.67
C THR A 53 -5.09 4.13 -9.13
N CYS A 54 -5.94 3.27 -9.71
CA CYS A 54 -5.76 2.84 -11.09
C CYS A 54 -6.26 3.84 -12.13
N LYS A 55 -7.07 4.85 -11.77
CA LYS A 55 -7.63 5.78 -12.77
C LYS A 55 -6.52 6.43 -13.63
N PRO A 56 -6.68 6.46 -14.97
CA PRO A 56 -7.89 6.11 -15.75
C PRO A 56 -8.03 4.61 -16.13
N GLN A 57 -7.09 3.76 -15.71
CA GLN A 57 -7.09 2.31 -15.93
C GLN A 57 -8.07 1.60 -14.98
N SER A 58 -8.25 0.29 -15.22
CA SER A 58 -9.10 -0.57 -14.40
C SER A 58 -8.27 -1.36 -13.38
N VAL A 59 -8.91 -1.68 -12.25
CA VAL A 59 -8.34 -2.61 -11.27
C VAL A 59 -8.52 -4.03 -11.78
N ILE A 60 -7.44 -4.80 -11.84
CA ILE A 60 -7.44 -6.23 -12.16
C ILE A 60 -6.67 -7.01 -11.08
N ASN A 61 -6.81 -8.33 -11.07
CA ASN A 61 -6.05 -9.22 -10.17
C ASN A 61 -6.10 -8.81 -8.68
N ALA A 62 -7.25 -8.27 -8.25
CA ALA A 62 -7.45 -7.87 -6.87
C ALA A 62 -7.56 -9.10 -5.97
N ALA A 63 -6.69 -9.20 -4.98
CA ALA A 63 -6.67 -10.28 -4.00
C ALA A 63 -6.68 -9.71 -2.59
N GLN A 64 -7.56 -10.24 -1.75
CA GLN A 64 -7.70 -9.87 -0.34
C GLN A 64 -6.84 -10.78 0.51
N HIS A 65 -6.10 -10.20 1.45
CA HIS A 65 -5.17 -10.90 2.31
C HIS A 65 -5.51 -10.66 3.77
N SER A 66 -5.38 -11.72 4.56
CA SER A 66 -5.53 -11.65 6.01
C SER A 66 -4.23 -11.18 6.66
N PRO A 67 -4.31 -10.57 7.86
CA PRO A 67 -3.14 -10.32 8.68
C PRO A 67 -2.35 -11.62 8.93
N THR A 68 -1.04 -11.47 9.08
CA THR A 68 -0.09 -12.56 9.30
C THR A 68 -0.16 -13.14 10.71
N GLY A 69 -0.77 -12.44 11.66
CA GLY A 69 -0.84 -12.84 13.07
C GLY A 69 0.50 -12.70 13.79
N THR A 70 1.42 -11.90 13.25
CA THR A 70 2.79 -11.74 13.79
C THR A 70 2.84 -10.84 15.03
N GLY A 71 1.73 -10.18 15.38
CA GLY A 71 1.68 -9.21 16.48
C GLY A 71 2.36 -7.87 16.14
N ASN A 72 2.76 -7.66 14.89
CA ASN A 72 3.28 -6.39 14.40
C ASN A 72 2.15 -5.32 14.47
N PRO A 73 2.41 -4.09 14.95
CA PRO A 73 1.43 -3.01 14.90
C PRO A 73 0.90 -2.69 13.49
N ASP A 74 1.66 -2.99 12.45
CA ASP A 74 1.25 -2.83 11.05
C ASP A 74 0.49 -4.03 10.49
N ASP A 75 0.36 -5.11 11.26
CA ASP A 75 -0.38 -6.30 10.85
C ASP A 75 -1.86 -5.97 10.69
N ALA A 76 -2.38 -6.19 9.49
CA ALA A 76 -3.71 -5.79 9.10
C ALA A 76 -4.16 -6.57 7.88
N TYR A 77 -5.47 -6.58 7.65
CA TYR A 77 -6.02 -6.94 6.34
C TYR A 77 -5.56 -5.95 5.28
N PHE A 78 -5.13 -6.46 4.14
CA PHE A 78 -4.70 -5.67 2.99
C PHE A 78 -5.19 -6.31 1.69
N MET A 79 -5.17 -5.54 0.60
CA MET A 79 -5.52 -6.00 -0.72
C MET A 79 -4.36 -5.71 -1.67
N THR A 80 -3.99 -6.68 -2.49
CA THR A 80 -3.09 -6.46 -3.63
C THR A 80 -3.90 -6.33 -4.89
N PHE A 81 -3.47 -5.51 -5.84
CA PHE A 81 -4.18 -5.33 -7.11
C PHE A 81 -3.24 -4.82 -8.19
N GLN A 82 -3.71 -4.89 -9.44
CA GLN A 82 -3.00 -4.36 -10.59
C GLN A 82 -3.83 -3.33 -11.34
N CYS A 83 -3.14 -2.40 -12.01
CA CYS A 83 -3.79 -1.42 -12.89
C CYS A 83 -3.51 -1.76 -14.36
N GLN A 84 -4.56 -1.97 -15.15
CA GLN A 84 -4.45 -2.23 -16.59
C GLN A 84 -5.50 -1.45 -17.38
#